data_AF-A0A2T4S7S3-F1
#
_entry.id   AF-A0A2T4S7S3-F1
#
_cell.length_a   1.000
_cell.length_b   1.000
_cell.length_c   1.000
_cell.angle_alpha   90.00
_cell.angle_beta   90.00
_cell.angle_gamma   90.00
#
_symmetry.space_group_name_H-M   'P 1'
#
loop_
_entity.id
_entity.type
_entity.pdbx_description
1 polymer ?
#
loop_
_entity_poly.entity_id
_entity_poly.type
_entity_poly.pdbx_seq_one_letter_code
_entity_poly.pdbx_strand_id
1 'polypeptide(L)'
;MFIEKTKEYKKYEDLSNIAMATSIIGLVLLLILHIIFQWPFLDYFANFFKGAFILGIVIDAIPDFLEKNVKRIIWDLIFILIMIFILFIV
;
A
#
# COMPACT_ATOMS: atom_id res chain seq x y z
N MET A 1 26.52 11.29 -0.01
CA MET A 1 25.29 12.10 -0.11
C MET A 1 24.02 11.27 -0.32
N PHE A 2 23.98 10.25 -1.20
CA PHE A 2 22.82 9.34 -1.31
C PHE A 2 22.60 8.44 -0.09
N ILE A 3 23.67 8.02 0.60
CA ILE A 3 23.67 7.07 1.73
C ILE A 3 23.08 7.66 3.03
N GLU A 4 23.19 8.96 3.26
CA GLU A 4 22.56 9.63 4.42
C GLU A 4 21.07 9.85 4.21
N LYS A 5 20.67 10.23 2.98
CA LYS A 5 19.25 10.33 2.60
C LYS A 5 18.50 9.00 2.74
N THR A 6 19.16 7.87 2.45
CA THR A 6 18.55 6.54 2.63
C THR A 6 18.30 6.21 4.10
N LYS A 7 19.03 6.80 5.05
CA LYS A 7 18.80 6.56 6.49
C LYS A 7 17.64 7.37 7.04
N GLU A 8 17.46 8.61 6.58
CA GLU A 8 16.42 9.52 7.10
C GLU A 8 15.01 9.03 6.78
N TYR A 9 14.81 8.46 5.59
CA TYR A 9 13.51 7.96 5.15
C TYR A 9 13.33 6.45 5.27
N LYS A 10 14.36 5.72 5.73
CA LYS A 10 14.32 4.26 5.88
C LYS A 10 13.12 3.78 6.70
N LYS A 11 12.74 4.55 7.72
CA LYS A 11 11.60 4.21 8.57
C LYS A 11 10.28 4.22 7.79
N TYR A 12 10.10 5.14 6.84
CA TYR A 12 8.92 5.19 5.99
C TYR A 12 8.90 4.02 5.02
N GLU A 13 10.04 3.74 4.39
CA GLU A 13 10.21 2.58 3.49
C GLU A 13 9.96 1.26 4.23
N ASP A 14 10.53 1.06 5.41
CA ASP A 14 10.33 -0.15 6.22
C ASP A 14 8.84 -0.29 6.65
N LEU A 15 8.20 0.79 7.10
CA LEU A 15 6.78 0.78 7.48
C LEU A 15 5.86 0.51 6.29
N SER A 16 6.11 1.19 5.17
CA SER A 16 5.43 1.01 3.89
C SER A 16 5.52 -0.44 3.45
N ASN A 17 6.73 -1.00 3.39
CA ASN A 17 6.98 -2.37 2.98
C ASN A 17 6.28 -3.38 3.89
N ILE A 18 6.34 -3.19 5.22
CA ILE A 18 5.63 -4.06 6.17
C ILE A 18 4.12 -3.97 5.94
N ALA A 19 3.57 -2.77 5.80
CA ALA A 19 2.14 -2.57 5.59
C ALA A 19 1.66 -3.21 4.28
N MET A 20 2.40 -2.99 3.18
CA MET A 20 2.09 -3.57 1.87
C MET A 20 2.23 -5.10 1.88
N ALA A 21 3.34 -5.64 2.40
CA ALA A 21 3.56 -7.08 2.46
C ALA A 21 2.52 -7.80 3.32
N THR A 22 2.22 -7.26 4.51
CA THR A 22 1.18 -7.80 5.38
C THR A 22 -0.18 -7.77 4.69
N SER A 23 -0.47 -6.70 3.95
CA SER A 23 -1.74 -6.57 3.21
C SER A 23 -1.85 -7.58 2.07
N ILE A 24 -0.78 -7.76 1.28
CA ILE A 24 -0.75 -8.75 0.20
C ILE A 24 -0.94 -10.17 0.78
N ILE A 25 -0.19 -10.52 1.83
CA ILE A 25 -0.30 -11.83 2.47
C ILE A 25 -1.72 -12.04 3.01
N GLY A 26 -2.30 -11.03 3.66
CA GLY A 26 -3.68 -11.05 4.14
C GLY A 26 -4.70 -11.26 3.03
N LEU A 27 -4.55 -10.56 1.90
CA LEU A 27 -5.43 -10.71 0.74
C LEU A 27 -5.33 -12.10 0.11
N VAL A 28 -4.13 -12.65 -0.01
CA VAL A 28 -3.93 -14.02 -0.53
C VAL A 28 -4.58 -15.05 0.39
N LEU A 29 -4.40 -14.91 1.71
CA LEU A 29 -5.02 -15.80 2.69
C LEU A 29 -6.55 -15.71 2.65
N LEU A 30 -7.09 -14.49 2.54
CA LEU A 30 -8.52 -14.26 2.39
C LEU A 30 -9.09 -14.87 1.12
N LEU A 31 -8.37 -14.80 0.01
CA LEU A 31 -8.79 -15.42 -1.24
C LEU A 31 -8.96 -16.94 -1.08
N ILE A 32 -8.01 -17.60 -0.38
CA ILE A 32 -8.12 -19.02 -0.05
C ILE A 32 -9.34 -19.29 0.84
N LEU A 33 -9.53 -18.48 1.90
CA LEU A 33 -10.68 -18.62 2.80
C LEU A 33 -12.02 -18.38 2.10
N HIS A 34 -12.08 -17.42 1.19
CA HIS A 34 -13.29 -17.09 0.44
C HIS A 34 -13.68 -18.24 -0.49
N ILE A 35 -12.71 -18.92 -1.11
CA ILE A 35 -12.96 -20.11 -1.94
C ILE A 35 -13.53 -21.26 -1.11
N ILE A 36 -13.04 -21.46 0.12
CA ILE A 36 -13.45 -22.59 0.97
C ILE A 36 -14.81 -22.34 1.65
N PHE A 37 -15.00 -21.14 2.21
CA PHE A 37 -16.11 -20.85 3.11
C PHE A 37 -17.21 -19.98 2.48
N GLN A 38 -16.91 -19.19 1.45
CA GLN A 38 -17.84 -18.25 0.79
C GLN A 38 -18.60 -17.33 1.77
N TRP A 39 -17.97 -16.99 2.90
CA TRP A 39 -18.62 -16.17 3.93
C TRP A 39 -18.62 -14.69 3.52
N PRO A 40 -19.79 -14.01 3.54
CA PRO A 40 -19.89 -12.58 3.26
C PRO A 40 -19.05 -11.71 4.22
N PHE A 41 -18.76 -12.23 5.41
CA PHE A 41 -17.92 -11.52 6.38
C PHE A 41 -16.47 -11.34 5.89
N LEU A 42 -15.98 -12.20 4.99
CA LEU A 42 -14.62 -12.11 4.45
C LEU A 42 -14.43 -10.87 3.56
N ASP A 43 -15.51 -10.33 3.01
CA ASP A 43 -15.47 -9.12 2.17
C ASP A 43 -15.07 -7.88 2.98
N TYR A 44 -15.47 -7.81 4.26
CA TYR A 44 -15.03 -6.73 5.16
C TYR A 44 -13.53 -6.78 5.41
N PHE A 45 -12.96 -7.97 5.60
CA PHE A 45 -11.52 -8.11 5.74
C PHE A 45 -10.78 -7.82 4.43
N ALA A 46 -11.33 -8.23 3.29
CA ALA A 46 -10.75 -7.89 1.98
C ALA A 46 -10.66 -6.37 1.82
N ASN A 47 -11.72 -5.63 2.15
CA ASN A 47 -11.71 -4.17 2.14
C ASN A 47 -10.72 -3.56 3.14
N PHE A 48 -10.59 -4.16 4.34
CA PHE A 48 -9.59 -3.73 5.31
C PHE A 48 -8.16 -3.86 4.76
N PHE A 49 -7.79 -5.00 4.18
CA PHE A 49 -6.44 -5.19 3.64
C PHE A 49 -6.19 -4.39 2.36
N LYS A 50 -7.21 -4.18 1.51
CA LYS A 50 -7.12 -3.23 0.38
C LYS A 50 -6.82 -1.81 0.89
N GLY A 51 -7.51 -1.37 1.94
CA GLY A 51 -7.25 -0.08 2.58
C GLY A 51 -5.85 0.01 3.19
N ALA A 52 -5.41 -1.02 3.91
CA ALA A 52 -4.07 -1.10 4.49
C ALA A 52 -2.96 -1.08 3.41
N PHE A 53 -3.20 -1.70 2.26
CA PHE A 53 -2.28 -1.66 1.11
C PHE A 53 -2.14 -0.24 0.56
N ILE A 54 -3.25 0.46 0.34
CA ILE A 54 -3.23 1.87 -0.08
C ILE A 54 -2.52 2.75 0.95
N LEU A 55 -2.76 2.54 2.25
CA LEU A 55 -2.03 3.25 3.30
C LEU A 55 -0.53 3.01 3.23
N GLY A 56 -0.09 1.78 2.95
CA GLY A 56 1.31 1.47 2.70
C GLY A 56 1.89 2.33 1.57
N ILE A 57 1.20 2.42 0.43
CA ILE A 57 1.63 3.25 -0.71
C ILE A 57 1.68 4.73 -0.35
N VAL A 58 0.68 5.22 0.39
CA VAL A 58 0.66 6.63 0.84
C VAL A 58 1.87 6.91 1.74
N ILE A 59 2.23 5.99 2.64
CA ILE A 59 3.43 6.12 3.49
C ILE A 59 4.70 6.15 2.65
N ASP A 60 4.77 5.31 1.61
CA ASP A 60 5.88 5.25 0.66
C ASP A 60 6.12 6.58 -0.08
N ALA A 61 5.05 7.32 -0.36
CA ALA A 61 5.11 8.61 -1.04
C ALA A 61 5.54 9.76 -0.12
N ILE A 62 5.41 9.64 1.21
CA ILE A 62 5.71 10.73 2.18
C ILE A 62 7.12 11.31 1.99
N PRO A 63 8.21 10.53 1.83
CA PRO A 63 9.55 11.04 1.57
C PRO A 63 9.60 11.99 0.36
N ASP A 64 8.90 11.67 -0.74
CA ASP A 64 8.92 12.51 -1.94
C ASP A 64 8.19 13.85 -1.73
N PHE A 65 7.16 13.88 -0.87
CA PHE A 65 6.55 15.13 -0.37
C PHE A 65 7.50 15.94 0.51
N LEU A 66 8.24 15.28 1.42
CA LEU A 66 9.21 15.92 2.30
C LEU A 66 10.39 16.51 1.51
N GLU A 67 10.87 15.80 0.49
CA GLU A 67 11.90 16.27 -0.43
C GLU A 67 11.39 17.32 -1.42
N LYS A 68 10.08 17.62 -1.43
CA LYS A 68 9.40 18.52 -2.36
C LYS A 68 9.69 18.17 -3.83
N ASN A 69 9.84 16.89 -4.12
CA ASN A 69 10.13 16.41 -5.46
C ASN A 69 8.84 16.31 -6.28
N VAL A 70 8.40 17.45 -6.81
CA VAL A 70 7.11 17.59 -7.52
C VAL A 70 6.92 16.53 -8.61
N LYS A 71 7.98 16.18 -9.35
CA LYS A 71 7.88 15.16 -10.40
C LYS A 71 7.51 13.80 -9.82
N ARG A 72 8.14 13.38 -8.73
CA ARG A 72 7.87 12.09 -8.09
C ARG A 72 6.50 12.07 -7.41
N ILE A 73 6.16 13.14 -6.70
CA ILE A 73 4.83 13.32 -6.09
C ILE A 73 3.70 13.11 -7.13
N ILE A 74 3.83 13.68 -8.33
CA ILE A 74 2.84 13.48 -9.40
C ILE A 74 2.74 12.01 -9.80
N TRP A 75 3.87 11.32 -9.94
CA TRP A 75 3.90 9.89 -10.26
C TRP A 75 3.28 9.04 -9.16
N ASP A 76 3.57 9.34 -7.89
CA ASP A 76 3.01 8.62 -6.74
C ASP A 76 1.50 8.81 -6.68
N LEU A 77 1.00 10.02 -6.93
CA LEU A 77 -0.43 10.31 -6.94
C LEU A 77 -1.15 9.54 -8.06
N ILE A 78 -0.57 9.51 -9.27
CA ILE A 78 -1.08 8.72 -10.40
C ILE A 78 -1.10 7.24 -10.03
N PHE A 79 -0.03 6.74 -9.42
CA PHE A 79 0.08 5.35 -9.02
C PHE A 79 -0.99 4.97 -7.97
N ILE A 80 -1.17 5.79 -6.93
CA ILE A 80 -2.22 5.61 -5.91
C ILE A 80 -3.60 5.58 -6.55
N LEU A 81 -3.91 6.51 -7.47
CA LEU A 81 -5.17 6.55 -8.20
C LEU A 81 -5.44 5.26 -8.98
N ILE A 82 -4.43 4.75 -9.69
CA ILE A 82 -4.54 3.50 -10.44
C ILE A 82 -4.77 2.32 -9.48
N MET A 83 -4.06 2.27 -8.36
CA MET A 83 -4.22 1.18 -7.38
C MET A 83 -5.61 1.20 -6.73
N ILE A 84 -6.16 2.38 -6.42
CA ILE A 84 -7.53 2.50 -5.91
C ILE A 84 -8.52 1.97 -6.94
N PHE A 85 -8.36 2.35 -8.21
CA PHE A 85 -9.22 1.86 -9.28
C PHE A 85 -9.18 0.32 -9.40
N ILE A 86 -7.99 -0.27 -9.40
CA ILE A 86 -7.81 -1.72 -9.50
C ILE A 86 -8.37 -2.45 -8.27
N LEU A 87 -8.19 -1.92 -7.06
CA LEU A 87 -8.54 -2.64 -5.84
C LEU A 87 -10.01 -2.49 -5.46
N PHE A 88 -10.65 -1.37 -5.79
CA PHE A 88 -12.01 -1.07 -5.31
C PHE A 88 -13.07 -0.99 -6.40
N ILE A 89 -12.68 -0.83 -7.67
CA ILE A 89 -13.65 -0.67 -8.78
C ILE A 89 -13.67 -1.90 -9.69
N VAL A 90 -12.50 -2.44 -10.03
CA VAL A 90 -12.37 -3.69 -10.80
C VAL A 90 -12.70 -4.89 -9.92
#